data_AF-A0A5B6W0G5-F1
#
_entry.id   AF-A0A5B6W0G5-F1
#
_cell.length_a   1.000
_cell.length_b   1.000
_cell.length_c   1.000
_cell.angle_alpha   90.00
_cell.angle_beta   90.00
_cell.angle_gamma   90.00
#
_symmetry.space_group_name_H-M   'P 1'
#
loop_
_entity.id
_entity.type
_entity.pdbx_description
1 polymer ?
#
loop_
_entity_poly.entity_id
_entity_poly.type
_entity_poly.pdbx_seq_one_letter_code
_entity_poly.pdbx_strand_id
1 'polypeptide(L)'
;MALLKASRNDRYPAKISRRLTKPNIVLIPKVESPKNMSQFRPISLCNVIYKIISKTMVNRFKKVLDICIDESQWAFVPGRQTTNNILVAYEILHSFKKK
;
A
#
# COMPACT_ATOMS: atom_id res chain seq x y z
N MET A 1 -1.66 22.66 25.54
CA MET A 1 -1.13 21.62 26.46
C MET A 1 -1.04 20.32 25.68
N ALA A 2 0.08 19.74 25.30
CA ALA A 2 1.48 20.13 25.11
C ALA A 2 2.00 18.93 24.28
N LEU A 3 2.43 19.07 23.03
CA LEU A 3 3.84 19.20 22.66
C LEU A 3 3.86 19.22 21.12
N LEU A 4 4.19 20.37 20.53
CA LEU A 4 4.84 20.56 19.21
C LEU A 4 4.82 22.05 18.85
N LYS A 5 5.12 22.90 19.84
CA LYS A 5 5.61 24.26 19.61
C LYS A 5 7.05 24.29 20.13
N ALA A 6 7.94 23.57 19.45
CA ALA A 6 9.37 23.71 19.61
C ALA A 6 9.97 23.79 18.21
N SER A 7 10.89 24.74 18.05
CA SER A 7 11.64 25.04 16.83
C SER A 7 10.89 25.83 15.73
N ARG A 8 10.76 27.13 16.00
CA ARG A 8 10.93 28.14 14.94
C ARG A 8 12.33 27.93 14.37
N ASN A 9 12.42 27.78 13.04
CA ASN A 9 13.63 27.70 12.22
C ASN A 9 14.05 26.32 11.71
N ASP A 10 13.18 25.67 10.94
CA ASP A 10 13.60 24.57 10.05
C ASP A 10 13.11 24.81 8.62
N ARG A 11 14.07 25.04 7.73
CA ARG A 11 13.86 25.15 6.28
C ARG A 11 13.65 23.73 5.72
N TYR A 12 12.42 23.22 5.73
CA TYR A 12 12.00 22.01 5.01
C TYR A 12 10.74 22.29 4.16
N PRO A 13 10.56 21.59 3.02
CA PRO A 13 10.26 22.22 1.74
C PRO A 13 8.81 22.70 1.65
N ALA A 14 8.63 23.77 0.87
CA ALA A 14 7.37 24.39 0.44
C ALA A 14 6.08 23.64 0.83
N LYS A 15 5.21 24.30 1.62
CA LYS A 15 3.86 23.82 1.94
C LYS A 15 3.19 23.27 0.67
N ILE A 16 2.97 21.97 0.64
CA ILE A 16 2.21 21.33 -0.44
C ILE A 16 0.76 21.82 -0.33
N SER A 17 0.23 22.37 -1.41
CA SER A 17 -1.15 22.88 -1.46
C SER A 17 -2.14 21.79 -1.06
N ARG A 18 -3.12 22.12 -0.19
CA ARG A 18 -4.17 21.19 0.26
C ARG A 18 -4.97 20.56 -0.88
N ARG A 19 -5.04 21.24 -2.03
CA ARG A 19 -5.68 20.69 -3.25
C ARG A 19 -4.93 19.49 -3.80
N LEU A 20 -3.60 19.45 -3.64
CA LEU A 20 -2.75 18.35 -4.10
C LEU A 20 -2.92 17.10 -3.22
N THR A 21 -3.24 17.27 -1.94
CA THR A 21 -3.37 16.18 -0.97
C THR A 21 -4.80 15.69 -0.75
N LYS A 22 -5.81 16.35 -1.35
CA LYS A 22 -7.22 15.93 -1.25
C LYS A 22 -7.54 14.94 -2.38
N PRO A 23 -7.79 13.65 -2.09
CA PRO A 23 -8.23 12.69 -3.10
C PRO A 23 -9.71 12.87 -3.43
N ASN A 24 -10.09 12.57 -4.67
CA ASN A 24 -11.48 12.43 -5.06
C ASN A 24 -11.90 10.97 -4.87
N ILE A 25 -13.03 10.71 -4.20
CA ILE A 25 -13.51 9.35 -3.98
C ILE A 25 -14.46 8.98 -5.11
N VAL A 26 -14.19 7.86 -5.79
CA VAL A 26 -15.05 7.26 -6.80
C VAL A 26 -15.51 5.89 -6.33
N LEU A 27 -16.78 5.56 -6.58
CA LEU A 27 -17.36 4.27 -6.22
C LEU A 27 -17.33 3.35 -7.43
N ILE A 28 -16.64 2.21 -7.32
CA ILE A 28 -16.62 1.18 -8.36
C ILE A 28 -17.53 0.02 -7.92
N PRO A 29 -18.50 -0.41 -8.75
CA PRO A 29 -19.36 -1.54 -8.41
C PRO A 29 -18.55 -2.85 -8.33
N LYS A 30 -18.81 -3.67 -7.31
CA LYS A 30 -18.20 -5.01 -7.16
C LYS A 30 -19.00 -6.10 -7.87
N VAL A 31 -20.26 -5.82 -8.23
CA VAL A 31 -21.23 -6.75 -8.85
C VAL A 31 -22.00 -6.00 -9.95
N GLU A 32 -22.60 -6.71 -10.90
CA GLU A 32 -23.25 -6.12 -12.08
C GLU A 32 -24.39 -5.15 -11.75
N SER A 33 -25.21 -5.46 -10.73
CA SER A 33 -26.37 -4.65 -10.34
C SER A 33 -26.35 -4.36 -8.83
N PRO A 34 -25.57 -3.35 -8.39
CA PRO A 34 -25.46 -3.02 -6.98
C PRO A 34 -26.74 -2.37 -6.47
N LYS A 35 -27.30 -2.92 -5.39
CA LYS A 35 -28.49 -2.42 -4.67
C LYS A 35 -28.13 -1.74 -3.35
N ASN A 36 -27.00 -2.10 -2.75
CA ASN A 36 -26.56 -1.62 -1.44
C ASN A 36 -25.17 -0.97 -1.50
N MET A 37 -24.91 0.00 -0.63
CA MET A 37 -23.62 0.72 -0.58
C MET A 37 -22.41 -0.19 -0.33
N SER A 38 -22.59 -1.30 0.39
CA SER A 38 -21.52 -2.30 0.64
C SER A 38 -21.02 -3.00 -0.63
N GLN A 39 -21.80 -2.98 -1.70
CA GLN A 39 -21.48 -3.56 -3.01
C GLN A 39 -20.62 -2.62 -3.87
N PHE A 40 -20.31 -1.42 -3.38
CA PHE A 40 -19.33 -0.54 -4.01
C PHE A 40 -17.98 -0.64 -3.28
N ARG A 41 -16.90 -0.47 -4.05
CA ARG A 41 -15.55 -0.27 -3.55
C ARG A 41 -15.21 1.21 -3.70
N PRO A 42 -14.99 1.95 -2.59
CA PRO A 42 -14.49 3.31 -2.70
C PRO A 42 -13.03 3.27 -3.14
N ILE A 43 -12.69 4.04 -4.17
CA ILE A 43 -11.33 4.25 -4.66
C ILE A 43 -10.99 5.73 -4.52
N SER A 44 -9.88 6.01 -3.83
CA SER A 44 -9.32 7.36 -3.72
C SER A 44 -8.47 7.67 -4.94
N LEU A 45 -8.97 8.53 -5.83
CA LEU A 45 -8.21 9.08 -6.94
C LEU A 45 -7.27 10.19 -6.43
N CYS A 46 -5.98 9.90 -6.44
CA CYS A 46 -4.94 10.84 -6.08
C CYS A 46 -4.42 11.64 -7.28
N ASN A 47 -3.93 12.85 -7.02
CA ASN A 47 -3.32 13.71 -8.04
C ASN A 47 -2.04 13.07 -8.61
N VAL A 48 -1.74 13.36 -9.89
CA VAL A 48 -0.54 12.84 -10.57
C VAL A 48 0.75 13.19 -9.83
N ILE A 49 0.85 14.42 -9.29
CA ILE A 49 2.00 14.85 -8.48
C ILE A 49 2.19 13.93 -7.26
N TYR A 50 1.10 13.57 -6.57
CA TYR A 50 1.17 12.65 -5.45
C TYR A 50 1.62 11.25 -5.88
N LYS A 51 1.15 10.77 -7.04
CA LYS A 51 1.60 9.49 -7.62
C LYS A 51 3.10 9.50 -7.93
N ILE A 52 3.62 10.60 -8.47
CA ILE A 52 5.06 10.75 -8.77
C ILE A 52 5.87 10.68 -7.48
N ILE A 53 5.48 11.45 -6.45
CA ILE A 53 6.17 11.46 -5.15
C ILE A 53 6.18 10.05 -4.54
N SER A 54 5.00 9.42 -4.47
CA SER A 54 4.83 8.06 -3.96
C SER A 54 5.69 7.04 -4.72
N LYS A 55 5.72 7.11 -6.07
CA LYS A 55 6.54 6.22 -6.90
C LYS A 55 8.03 6.42 -6.66
N THR A 56 8.50 7.67 -6.53
CA THR A 56 9.89 7.97 -6.22
C THR A 56 10.29 7.40 -4.85
N MET A 57 9.43 7.52 -3.84
CA MET A 57 9.67 6.93 -2.52
C MET A 57 9.75 5.40 -2.60
N VAL A 58 8.82 4.75 -3.29
CA VAL A 58 8.84 3.29 -3.49
C VAL A 58 10.13 2.85 -4.20
N ASN A 59 10.56 3.55 -5.25
CA ASN A 59 11.81 3.22 -5.95
C ASN A 59 13.05 3.35 -5.06
N ARG A 60 13.04 4.24 -4.05
CA ARG A 60 14.09 4.33 -3.04
C ARG A 60 14.01 3.16 -2.05
N PHE A 61 12.81 2.86 -1.53
CA PHE A 61 12.61 1.78 -0.55
C PHE A 61 12.88 0.39 -1.12
N LYS A 62 12.66 0.17 -2.41
CA LYS A 62 12.99 -1.10 -3.07
C LYS A 62 14.42 -1.57 -2.80
N LYS A 63 15.38 -0.65 -2.62
CA LYS A 63 16.78 -0.99 -2.37
C LYS A 63 17.04 -1.59 -0.98
N VAL A 64 16.13 -1.37 -0.04
CA VAL A 64 16.26 -1.84 1.36
C VAL A 64 15.14 -2.81 1.74
N LEU A 65 14.16 -3.03 0.86
CA LEU A 65 12.99 -3.83 1.17
C LEU A 65 13.38 -5.27 1.54
N ASP A 66 14.35 -5.85 0.82
CA ASP A 66 14.78 -7.24 0.97
C ASP A 66 15.36 -7.57 2.35
N ILE A 67 15.96 -6.58 3.04
CA ILE A 67 16.50 -6.76 4.39
C ILE A 67 15.50 -6.38 5.49
N CYS A 68 14.39 -5.72 5.14
CA CYS A 68 13.40 -5.25 6.10
C CYS A 68 12.15 -6.14 6.19
N ILE A 69 11.98 -7.07 5.25
CA ILE A 69 10.80 -7.92 5.15
C ILE A 69 11.17 -9.39 5.37
N ASP A 70 10.25 -10.14 5.94
CA ASP A 70 10.42 -11.57 6.17
C ASP A 70 10.47 -12.35 4.84
N GLU A 71 11.15 -13.50 4.83
CA GLU A 71 11.20 -14.39 3.65
C GLU A 71 9.82 -14.93 3.28
N SER A 72 8.91 -15.09 4.25
CA SER A 72 7.52 -15.49 4.02
C SER A 72 6.66 -14.41 3.37
N GLN A 73 7.15 -13.17 3.24
CA GLN A 73 6.41 -12.10 2.57
C GLN A 73 6.60 -12.17 1.06
N TRP A 74 5.72 -12.91 0.38
CA TRP A 74 5.78 -13.09 -1.09
C TRP A 74 4.98 -12.07 -1.90
N ALA A 75 3.99 -11.41 -1.30
CA ALA A 75 3.15 -10.44 -1.99
C ALA A 75 3.78 -9.04 -2.04
N PHE A 76 3.63 -8.34 -3.16
CA PHE A 76 4.08 -6.96 -3.37
C PHE A 76 5.60 -6.73 -3.25
N VAL A 77 6.40 -7.80 -3.34
CA VAL A 77 7.86 -7.76 -3.36
C VAL A 77 8.34 -8.07 -4.78
N PRO A 78 9.19 -7.22 -5.40
CA PRO A 78 9.75 -7.51 -6.72
C PRO A 78 10.46 -8.87 -6.74
N GLY A 79 10.22 -9.68 -7.77
CA GLY A 79 10.87 -11.00 -7.92
C GLY A 79 10.25 -12.13 -7.10
N ARG A 80 9.33 -11.85 -6.16
CA ARG A 80 8.55 -12.85 -5.43
C ARG A 80 7.16 -13.00 -6.06
N GLN A 81 6.69 -14.24 -6.20
CA GLN A 81 5.36 -14.53 -6.73
C GLN A 81 4.40 -14.97 -5.61
N THR A 82 3.19 -14.39 -5.58
CA THR A 82 2.16 -14.74 -4.59
C THR A 82 1.72 -16.21 -4.68
N THR A 83 1.86 -16.85 -5.84
CA THR A 83 1.60 -18.28 -6.05
C THR A 83 2.46 -19.19 -5.18
N ASN A 84 3.64 -18.74 -4.77
CA ASN A 84 4.52 -19.51 -3.89
C ASN A 84 3.92 -19.70 -2.50
N ASN A 85 3.12 -18.73 -2.00
CA ASN A 85 2.36 -18.92 -0.75
C ASN A 85 1.35 -20.06 -0.85
N ILE A 86 0.76 -20.27 -2.02
CA ILE A 86 -0.20 -21.36 -2.24
C ILE A 86 0.54 -22.70 -2.20
N LEU A 87 1.70 -22.81 -2.86
CA LEU A 87 2.52 -24.02 -2.85
C LEU A 87 2.98 -24.41 -1.43
N VAL A 88 3.50 -23.45 -0.67
CA VAL A 88 3.92 -23.68 0.72
C VAL A 88 2.74 -24.16 1.57
N ALA A 89 1.55 -23.57 1.41
CA ALA A 89 0.36 -24.03 2.12
C ALA A 89 -0.03 -25.48 1.74
N TYR A 90 0.09 -25.85 0.46
CA TYR A 90 -0.14 -27.22 0.01
C TYR A 90 0.88 -28.21 0.60
N GLU A 91 2.16 -27.86 0.66
CA GLU A 91 3.21 -28.70 1.25
C GLU A 91 2.98 -28.96 2.74
N ILE A 92 2.60 -27.91 3.48
CA ILE A 92 2.26 -28.01 4.90
C ILE A 92 1.06 -28.94 5.09
N LEU A 93 -0.02 -28.74 4.32
CA LEU A 93 -1.22 -29.58 4.39
C LEU A 93 -0.92 -31.04 4.04
N HIS A 94 -0.09 -31.27 3.02
CA HIS A 94 0.34 -32.61 2.62
C HIS A 94 1.18 -33.29 3.71
N SER A 95 2.09 -32.54 4.35
CA SER A 95 2.92 -33.04 5.45
C SER A 95 2.09 -33.46 6.66
N PHE A 96 0.99 -32.76 6.95
CA PHE A 96 0.05 -33.17 8.00
C PHE A 96 -0.76 -34.42 7.64
N LYS A 97 -1.05 -34.65 6.36
CA LYS A 97 -1.75 -35.88 5.90
C LYS A 97 -0.86 -37.12 5.83
N LYS A 98 0.46 -36.93 5.77
CA LYS A 98 1.46 -38.02 5.74
C LYS A 98 1.95 -38.45 7.13
N LYS A 99 1.48 -37.77 8.18
CA LYS A 99 1.68 -38.13 9.59
C LYS A 99 0.43 -38.83 10.11
#